data_AF-A0A101ELR5-F1
#
_entry.id   AF-A0A101ELR5-F1
#
_cell.length_a   1.000
_cell.length_b   1.000
_cell.length_c   1.000
_cell.angle_alpha   90.00
_cell.angle_beta   90.00
_cell.angle_gamma   90.00
#
_symmetry.space_group_name_H-M   'P 1'
#
loop_
_entity.id
_entity.type
_entity.pdbx_description
1 polymer ?
#
loop_
_entity_poly.entity_id
_entity_poly.type
_entity_poly.pdbx_seq_one_letter_code
_entity_poly.pdbx_strand_id
1 'polypeptide(L)'
;MKKIFVKNRDLVVPGTLLAQGSFKNGRGTFKEGNRLYSSVVGLVRVSNDTVSVVPLEGPYIPEVGDTVIGKIVDVKFSNWIVDIGAPYQAGLRVQDVIEGRVDVLKTDLRKIFDIGDIIYAKIKAYNEINQIDLITKGMPFNGGPLKGGQLVKITPSKVPRLIGKGGSMINMIKNLTGTRIIVGQNGWVWVSGRKEELEKLAIEAILKVNRESHTQGLTDRVREMLVKRLNELKEQGIIEEIPQLEEGEGQ
;
A
#
# COMPACT_ATOMS: atom_id res chain seq x y z
N MET A 1 7.41 -29.88 -23.81
CA MET A 1 6.09 -29.24 -23.96
C MET A 1 5.76 -28.43 -22.72
N LYS A 2 5.16 -27.24 -22.87
CA LYS A 2 4.67 -26.44 -21.73
C LYS A 2 3.34 -27.04 -21.25
N LYS A 3 3.20 -27.25 -19.95
CA LYS A 3 1.96 -27.73 -19.32
C LYS A 3 1.71 -26.95 -18.04
N ILE A 4 0.50 -26.42 -17.88
CA ILE A 4 0.03 -25.80 -16.64
C ILE A 4 -0.92 -26.77 -15.95
N PHE A 5 -0.79 -26.89 -14.63
CA PHE A 5 -1.59 -27.80 -13.79
C PHE A 5 -2.63 -27.07 -12.92
N VAL A 6 -2.56 -25.75 -12.85
CA VAL A 6 -3.42 -24.89 -12.02
C VAL A 6 -4.12 -23.82 -12.86
N LYS A 7 -5.26 -23.33 -12.40
CA LYS A 7 -5.99 -22.22 -13.00
C LYS A 7 -5.71 -20.91 -12.27
N ASN A 8 -6.03 -19.80 -12.92
CA ASN A 8 -5.94 -18.49 -12.31
C ASN A 8 -6.90 -18.41 -11.10
N ARG A 9 -6.43 -17.87 -9.99
CA ARG A 9 -7.12 -17.79 -8.68
C ARG A 9 -7.29 -19.12 -7.94
N ASP A 10 -6.64 -20.21 -8.36
CA ASP A 10 -6.59 -21.42 -7.55
C ASP A 10 -5.82 -21.17 -6.27
N LEU A 11 -6.35 -21.66 -5.15
CA LEU A 11 -5.65 -21.64 -3.86
C LEU A 11 -4.60 -22.76 -3.86
N VAL A 12 -3.36 -22.39 -3.57
CA VAL A 12 -2.23 -23.32 -3.52
C VAL A 12 -1.49 -23.19 -2.20
N VAL A 13 -0.79 -24.26 -1.85
CA VAL A 13 0.09 -24.33 -0.67
C VAL A 13 1.54 -24.55 -1.11
N PRO A 14 2.53 -24.27 -0.25
CA PRO A 14 3.93 -24.57 -0.57
C PRO A 14 4.12 -26.03 -1.01
N GLY A 15 4.88 -26.24 -2.08
CA GLY A 15 5.10 -27.55 -2.70
C GLY A 15 4.08 -27.96 -3.77
N THR A 16 3.00 -27.18 -3.98
CA THR A 16 2.03 -27.46 -5.06
C THR A 16 2.69 -27.29 -6.43
N LEU A 17 2.57 -28.28 -7.32
CA LEU A 17 3.04 -28.20 -8.71
C LEU A 17 2.13 -27.29 -9.53
N LEU A 18 2.70 -26.20 -10.06
CA LEU A 18 1.95 -25.19 -10.81
C LEU A 18 2.06 -25.40 -12.32
N ALA A 19 3.29 -25.60 -12.80
CA ALA A 19 3.56 -25.72 -14.23
C ALA A 19 4.82 -26.55 -14.51
N GLN A 20 4.96 -27.04 -15.74
CA GLN A 20 6.13 -27.75 -16.24
C GLN A 20 6.50 -27.21 -17.62
N GLY A 21 7.80 -26.98 -17.84
CA GLY A 21 8.33 -26.44 -19.09
C GLY A 21 9.04 -25.09 -18.93
N SER A 22 9.22 -24.39 -20.04
CA SER A 22 9.87 -23.08 -20.13
C SER A 22 8.97 -21.93 -19.68
N PHE A 23 8.35 -22.06 -18.50
CA PHE A 23 7.69 -20.96 -17.82
C PHE A 23 8.71 -20.11 -17.06
N LYS A 24 8.47 -18.80 -17.02
CA LYS A 24 9.19 -17.84 -16.19
C LYS A 24 8.77 -18.02 -14.74
N ASN A 25 9.76 -17.99 -13.85
CA ASN A 25 9.53 -18.05 -12.41
C ASN A 25 8.87 -16.73 -11.97
N GLY A 26 7.62 -16.79 -11.51
CA GLY A 26 6.96 -15.65 -10.90
C GLY A 26 7.30 -15.52 -9.41
N ARG A 27 6.69 -14.54 -8.75
CA ARG A 27 6.79 -14.42 -7.28
C ARG A 27 6.00 -15.52 -6.59
N GLY A 28 6.44 -15.89 -5.39
CA GLY A 28 5.81 -16.96 -4.60
C GLY A 28 5.98 -18.35 -5.24
N THR A 29 6.91 -18.49 -6.19
CA THR A 29 7.21 -19.75 -6.87
C THR A 29 8.70 -20.04 -6.87
N PHE A 30 9.05 -21.32 -6.94
CA PHE A 30 10.42 -21.78 -7.12
C PHE A 30 10.47 -22.88 -8.16
N LYS A 31 11.62 -23.05 -8.80
CA LYS A 31 11.81 -24.02 -9.88
C LYS A 31 12.75 -25.13 -9.42
N GLU A 32 12.37 -26.36 -9.70
CA GLU A 32 13.20 -27.55 -9.49
C GLU A 32 13.23 -28.34 -10.82
N GLY A 33 14.40 -28.33 -11.47
CA GLY A 33 14.56 -28.83 -12.83
C GLY A 33 13.63 -28.12 -13.82
N ASN A 34 12.70 -28.85 -14.43
CA ASN A 34 11.74 -28.31 -15.39
C ASN A 34 10.33 -28.11 -14.81
N ARG A 35 10.19 -28.18 -13.48
CA ARG A 35 8.91 -28.06 -12.77
C ARG A 35 8.91 -26.81 -11.90
N LEU A 36 7.76 -26.15 -11.86
CA LEU A 36 7.54 -24.91 -11.11
C LEU A 36 6.56 -25.20 -9.97
N TYR A 37 6.94 -24.85 -8.76
CA TYR A 37 6.19 -25.12 -7.53
C TYR A 37 5.85 -23.83 -6.79
N SER A 38 4.78 -23.85 -5.99
CA SER A 38 4.49 -22.75 -5.07
C SER A 38 5.44 -22.77 -3.88
N SER A 39 5.94 -21.60 -3.45
CA SER A 39 6.71 -21.43 -2.21
C SER A 39 5.87 -20.86 -1.07
N VAL A 40 4.62 -20.44 -1.32
CA VAL A 40 3.75 -19.76 -0.35
C VAL A 40 2.33 -20.31 -0.39
N VAL A 41 1.54 -19.99 0.65
CA VAL A 41 0.07 -20.17 0.59
C VAL A 41 -0.52 -18.94 -0.10
N GLY A 42 -1.24 -19.15 -1.20
CA GLY A 42 -1.64 -18.02 -2.04
C GLY A 42 -2.58 -18.37 -3.18
N LEU A 43 -2.98 -17.34 -3.91
CA LEU A 43 -3.78 -17.47 -5.12
C LEU A 43 -2.87 -17.43 -6.34
N VAL A 44 -3.02 -18.41 -7.22
CA VAL A 44 -2.27 -18.48 -8.47
C VAL A 44 -2.64 -17.30 -9.37
N ARG A 45 -1.63 -16.67 -9.97
CA ARG A 45 -1.76 -15.70 -11.05
C ARG A 45 -0.97 -16.18 -12.26
N VAL A 46 -1.69 -16.51 -13.32
CA VAL A 46 -1.08 -16.86 -14.61
C VAL A 46 -1.15 -15.65 -15.52
N SER A 47 0.00 -15.18 -16.01
CA SER A 47 0.08 -14.07 -16.96
C SER A 47 1.14 -14.35 -18.02
N ASN A 48 0.70 -14.50 -19.27
CA ASN A 48 1.55 -14.90 -20.39
C ASN A 48 2.33 -16.19 -20.05
N ASP A 49 3.66 -16.11 -20.07
CA ASP A 49 4.59 -17.20 -19.75
C ASP A 49 5.08 -17.18 -18.29
N THR A 50 4.52 -16.33 -17.43
CA THR A 50 4.89 -16.22 -16.01
C THR A 50 3.75 -16.76 -15.14
N VAL A 51 4.10 -17.66 -14.24
CA VAL A 51 3.17 -18.15 -13.20
C VAL A 51 3.68 -17.65 -11.86
N SER A 52 2.88 -16.88 -11.15
CA SER A 52 3.15 -16.41 -9.80
C SER A 52 2.07 -16.86 -8.83
N VAL A 53 2.35 -16.77 -7.55
CA VAL A 53 1.41 -17.01 -6.46
C VAL A 53 1.38 -15.76 -5.59
N VAL A 54 0.20 -15.15 -5.50
CA VAL A 54 -0.04 -13.97 -4.66
C VAL A 54 -0.27 -14.48 -3.23
N PRO A 55 0.60 -14.17 -2.26
CA PRO A 55 0.46 -14.63 -0.89
C PRO A 55 -0.86 -14.14 -0.26
N LEU A 56 -1.53 -14.98 0.51
CA LEU A 56 -2.70 -14.55 1.29
C LEU A 56 -2.29 -13.72 2.51
N GLU A 57 -1.14 -14.04 3.09
CA GLU A 57 -0.55 -13.37 4.24
C GLU A 57 0.98 -13.26 4.07
N GLY A 58 1.59 -12.43 4.90
CA GLY A 58 3.03 -12.22 4.93
C GLY A 58 3.43 -10.74 4.89
N PRO A 59 4.75 -10.48 4.97
CA PRO A 59 5.29 -9.14 4.84
C PRO A 59 5.08 -8.61 3.42
N TYR A 60 5.15 -7.28 3.27
CA TYR A 60 5.15 -6.65 1.97
C TYR A 60 6.43 -7.02 1.21
N ILE A 61 6.27 -7.51 -0.03
CA ILE A 61 7.40 -7.77 -0.93
C ILE A 61 7.43 -6.65 -1.99
N PRO A 62 8.48 -5.79 -2.00
CA PRO A 62 8.55 -4.61 -2.86
C PRO A 62 8.41 -4.92 -4.35
N GLU A 63 7.61 -4.19 -5.12
CA GLU A 63 7.57 -4.25 -6.59
C GLU A 63 7.95 -2.91 -7.24
N VAL A 64 8.70 -2.96 -8.34
CA VAL A 64 9.00 -1.76 -9.12
C VAL A 64 7.69 -1.16 -9.62
N GLY A 65 7.49 0.13 -9.33
CA GLY A 65 6.27 0.84 -9.65
C GLY A 65 5.29 0.99 -8.50
N ASP A 66 5.43 0.22 -7.42
CA ASP A 66 4.56 0.36 -6.25
C ASP A 66 4.74 1.73 -5.58
N THR A 67 3.63 2.27 -5.10
CA THR A 67 3.64 3.42 -4.20
C THR A 67 3.54 2.95 -2.75
N VAL A 68 4.42 3.44 -1.89
CA VAL A 68 4.58 3.00 -0.51
C VAL A 68 4.68 4.20 0.43
N ILE A 69 4.27 4.01 1.67
CA ILE A 69 4.53 4.98 2.75
C ILE A 69 5.70 4.45 3.56
N GLY A 70 6.69 5.30 3.81
CA GLY A 70 7.90 4.92 4.55
C GLY A 70 8.21 5.89 5.69
N LYS A 71 9.02 5.44 6.64
CA LYS A 71 9.55 6.25 7.74
C LYS A 71 11.05 6.42 7.54
N ILE A 72 11.56 7.64 7.62
CA ILE A 72 13.01 7.89 7.63
C ILE A 72 13.59 7.34 8.93
N VAL A 73 14.56 6.44 8.80
CA VAL A 73 15.24 5.82 9.94
C VAL A 73 16.67 6.32 10.11
N ASP A 74 17.29 6.79 9.03
CA ASP A 74 18.65 7.34 9.05
C ASP A 74 18.85 8.35 7.91
N VAL A 75 19.73 9.32 8.15
CA VAL A 75 20.11 10.37 7.20
C VAL A 75 21.63 10.27 7.00
N LYS A 76 22.04 9.83 5.82
CA LYS A 76 23.46 9.73 5.45
C LYS A 76 23.89 10.94 4.62
N PHE A 77 25.14 10.94 4.17
CA PHE A 77 25.72 12.04 3.41
C PHE A 77 24.99 12.35 2.09
N SER A 78 24.53 11.33 1.36
CA SER A 78 23.96 11.49 0.01
C SER A 78 22.65 10.74 -0.20
N ASN A 79 22.10 10.12 0.84
CA ASN A 79 20.82 9.42 0.80
C ASN A 79 20.16 9.33 2.18
N TRP A 80 18.88 9.02 2.17
CA TRP A 80 18.12 8.62 3.35
C TRP A 80 17.91 7.11 3.34
N ILE A 81 17.89 6.52 4.52
CA ILE A 81 17.44 5.14 4.72
C ILE A 81 16.00 5.21 5.20
N VAL A 82 15.15 4.41 4.56
CA VAL A 82 13.70 4.44 4.73
C VAL A 82 13.19 3.04 5.10
N ASP A 83 12.47 2.94 6.21
CA ASP A 83 11.69 1.75 6.54
C ASP A 83 10.34 1.81 5.81
N ILE A 84 10.07 0.79 5.00
CA ILE A 84 8.80 0.61 4.28
C ILE A 84 8.05 -0.64 4.73
N GLY A 85 8.46 -1.30 5.82
CA GLY A 85 7.85 -2.55 6.30
C GLY A 85 8.12 -3.76 5.41
N ALA A 86 9.11 -3.67 4.52
CA ALA A 86 9.64 -4.79 3.76
C ALA A 86 10.76 -5.50 4.56
N PRO A 87 11.18 -6.72 4.17
CA PRO A 87 12.32 -7.40 4.81
C PRO A 87 13.64 -6.64 4.73
N TYR A 88 13.77 -5.71 3.78
CA TYR A 88 14.96 -4.90 3.54
C TYR A 88 14.61 -3.41 3.58
N GLN A 89 15.54 -2.60 4.09
CA GLN A 89 15.41 -1.15 4.10
C GLN A 89 15.60 -0.58 2.69
N ALA A 90 14.90 0.51 2.41
CA ALA A 90 14.98 1.19 1.14
C ALA A 90 15.89 2.42 1.23
N GLY A 91 16.53 2.76 0.11
CA GLY A 91 17.34 3.97 -0.04
C GLY A 91 16.59 5.02 -0.84
N LEU A 92 16.65 6.28 -0.41
CA LEU A 92 16.17 7.42 -1.17
C LEU A 92 17.35 8.36 -1.43
N ARG A 93 17.71 8.56 -2.71
CA ARG A 93 18.85 9.40 -3.08
C ARG A 93 18.40 10.85 -3.25
N VAL A 94 19.29 11.79 -2.99
CA VAL A 94 18.99 13.24 -3.10
C VAL A 94 18.46 13.64 -4.49
N GLN A 95 19.04 13.07 -5.54
CA GLN A 95 18.62 13.26 -6.94
C GLN A 95 17.18 12.78 -7.24
N ASP A 96 16.64 11.88 -6.40
CA ASP A 96 15.32 11.29 -6.55
C ASP A 96 14.25 12.05 -5.73
N VAL A 97 14.66 13.16 -5.09
CA VAL A 97 13.80 14.06 -4.29
C VAL A 97 13.72 15.45 -4.90
N ILE A 98 14.86 16.06 -5.24
CA ILE A 98 14.94 17.46 -5.68
C ILE A 98 14.95 17.55 -7.22
N GLU A 99 14.27 18.54 -7.78
CA GLU A 99 14.40 18.87 -9.20
C GLU A 99 15.63 19.75 -9.46
N GLY A 100 16.58 19.26 -10.26
CA GLY A 100 17.75 20.02 -10.71
C GLY A 100 19.10 19.46 -10.22
N ARG A 101 20.19 20.20 -10.47
CA ARG A 101 21.53 19.84 -9.95
C ARG A 101 21.61 20.24 -8.48
N VAL A 102 21.86 19.27 -7.61
CA VAL A 102 22.02 19.49 -6.17
C VAL A 102 23.50 19.41 -5.82
N ASP A 103 24.02 20.47 -5.20
CA ASP A 103 25.33 20.42 -4.55
C ASP A 103 25.16 19.75 -3.18
N VAL A 104 25.44 18.44 -3.12
CA VAL A 104 25.31 17.62 -1.92
C VAL A 104 26.24 18.11 -0.79
N LEU A 105 27.34 18.79 -1.13
CA LEU A 105 28.29 19.33 -0.15
C LEU A 105 27.78 20.58 0.58
N LYS A 106 26.76 21.26 0.01
CA LYS A 106 26.16 22.48 0.59
C LYS A 106 24.73 22.27 1.09
N THR A 107 24.11 21.14 0.75
CA THR A 107 22.72 20.87 1.07
C THR A 107 22.64 20.03 2.34
N ASP A 108 22.17 20.64 3.43
CA ASP A 108 21.84 19.90 4.64
C ASP A 108 20.57 19.07 4.40
N LEU A 109 20.76 17.76 4.23
CA LEU A 109 19.69 16.81 3.93
C LEU A 109 18.63 16.72 5.03
N ARG A 110 18.98 17.02 6.28
CA ARG A 110 18.04 17.02 7.41
C ARG A 110 16.97 18.10 7.28
N LYS A 111 17.21 19.14 6.48
CA LYS A 111 16.21 20.19 6.20
C LYS A 111 15.11 19.72 5.26
N ILE A 112 15.34 18.63 4.52
CA ILE A 112 14.36 18.07 3.57
C ILE A 112 13.58 16.95 4.25
N PHE A 113 14.30 15.97 4.80
CA PHE A 113 13.75 14.94 5.65
C PHE A 113 14.68 14.66 6.82
N ASP A 114 14.09 14.57 8.00
CA ASP A 114 14.78 14.17 9.22
C ASP A 114 14.31 12.79 9.71
N ILE A 115 15.05 12.23 10.65
CA ILE A 115 14.73 10.94 11.27
C ILE A 115 13.35 11.01 11.92
N GLY A 116 12.48 10.07 11.55
CA GLY A 116 11.10 10.03 12.03
C GLY A 116 10.06 10.53 11.04
N ASP A 117 10.47 11.29 10.02
CA ASP A 117 9.55 11.78 9.00
C ASP A 117 8.89 10.64 8.23
N ILE A 118 7.61 10.83 7.92
CA ILE A 118 6.83 9.92 7.10
C ILE A 118 6.81 10.45 5.68
N ILE A 119 7.12 9.60 4.71
CA ILE A 119 7.19 9.97 3.29
C ILE A 119 6.28 9.07 2.45
N TYR A 120 5.81 9.62 1.33
CA TYR A 120 5.11 8.85 0.30
C TYR A 120 6.00 8.76 -0.94
N ALA A 121 6.41 7.55 -1.30
CA ALA A 121 7.43 7.31 -2.32
C ALA A 121 7.00 6.21 -3.29
N LYS A 122 7.57 6.22 -4.49
CA LYS A 122 7.42 5.15 -5.47
C LYS A 122 8.68 4.31 -5.52
N ILE A 123 8.56 3.01 -5.71
CA ILE A 123 9.69 2.13 -5.92
C ILE A 123 10.19 2.32 -7.35
N LYS A 124 11.40 2.89 -7.48
CA LYS A 124 12.06 3.14 -8.75
C LYS A 124 12.80 1.91 -9.26
N ALA A 125 13.49 1.21 -8.36
CA ALA A 125 14.23 0.00 -8.69
C ALA A 125 14.23 -1.00 -7.52
N TYR A 126 14.24 -2.28 -7.87
CA TYR A 126 14.45 -3.40 -6.97
C TYR A 126 15.29 -4.45 -7.71
N ASN A 127 16.43 -4.83 -7.15
CA ASN A 127 17.41 -5.70 -7.83
C ASN A 127 17.61 -7.03 -7.10
N GLU A 128 18.41 -7.91 -7.70
CA GLU A 128 18.66 -9.28 -7.23
C GLU A 128 19.43 -9.34 -5.89
N ILE A 129 20.10 -8.26 -5.50
CA ILE A 129 20.77 -8.11 -4.19
C ILE A 129 19.86 -7.47 -3.13
N ASN A 130 18.54 -7.42 -3.38
CA ASN A 130 17.51 -6.88 -2.51
C ASN A 130 17.65 -5.39 -2.17
N GLN A 131 18.36 -4.62 -3.00
CA GLN A 131 18.41 -3.17 -2.87
C GLN A 131 17.14 -2.54 -3.44
N ILE A 132 16.51 -1.67 -2.65
CA ILE A 132 15.29 -0.96 -3.02
C ILE A 132 15.63 0.52 -3.14
N ASP A 133 15.51 1.09 -4.33
CA ASP A 133 15.67 2.53 -4.56
C ASP A 133 14.28 3.19 -4.69
N LEU A 134 14.06 4.25 -3.92
CA LEU A 134 12.83 5.04 -3.91
C LEU A 134 12.96 6.33 -4.71
N ILE A 135 11.82 6.88 -5.12
CA ILE A 135 11.68 8.21 -5.71
C ILE A 135 10.46 8.92 -5.10
N THR A 136 10.63 10.18 -4.68
CA THR A 136 9.52 11.03 -4.21
C THR A 136 9.20 12.14 -5.20
N LYS A 137 10.09 12.41 -6.15
CA LYS A 137 9.83 13.35 -7.25
C LYS A 137 8.54 12.99 -8.01
N GLY A 138 7.67 13.98 -8.20
CA GLY A 138 6.38 13.82 -8.89
C GLY A 138 5.30 13.15 -8.05
N MET A 139 5.58 12.81 -6.78
CA MET A 139 4.57 12.33 -5.84
C MET A 139 3.76 13.50 -5.24
N PRO A 140 2.55 13.23 -4.71
CA PRO A 140 1.76 14.22 -3.96
C PRO A 140 2.58 14.98 -2.90
N PHE A 141 2.11 16.18 -2.51
CA PHE A 141 2.81 17.06 -1.55
C PHE A 141 4.21 17.48 -2.00
N ASN A 142 4.41 17.60 -3.33
CA ASN A 142 5.69 17.93 -3.97
C ASN A 142 6.82 16.97 -3.56
N GLY A 143 6.47 15.71 -3.26
CA GLY A 143 7.43 14.71 -2.76
C GLY A 143 7.99 15.02 -1.38
N GLY A 144 7.40 15.96 -0.62
CA GLY A 144 7.78 16.29 0.74
C GLY A 144 7.20 15.35 1.80
N PRO A 145 7.52 15.57 3.09
CA PRO A 145 7.05 14.69 4.17
C PRO A 145 5.55 14.88 4.41
N LEU A 146 4.89 13.77 4.77
CA LEU A 146 3.52 13.77 5.24
C LEU A 146 3.50 14.31 6.68
N LYS A 147 3.05 15.56 6.84
CA LYS A 147 2.96 16.22 8.15
C LYS A 147 1.58 16.07 8.76
N GLY A 148 1.55 15.81 10.07
CA GLY A 148 0.31 15.58 10.82
C GLY A 148 -0.37 14.26 10.47
N GLY A 149 -1.63 14.13 10.88
CA GLY A 149 -2.41 12.90 10.72
C GLY A 149 -1.84 11.71 11.50
N GLN A 150 -2.34 10.52 11.17
CA GLN A 150 -1.97 9.26 11.80
C GLN A 150 -1.62 8.20 10.76
N LEU A 151 -0.65 7.36 11.12
CA LEU A 151 -0.23 6.21 10.34
C LEU A 151 -0.86 4.93 10.89
N VAL A 152 -1.61 4.23 10.05
CA VAL A 152 -2.24 2.94 10.35
C VAL A 152 -1.57 1.86 9.51
N LYS A 153 -1.33 0.69 10.11
CA LYS A 153 -0.79 -0.48 9.41
C LYS A 153 -1.89 -1.53 9.23
N ILE A 154 -2.06 -2.00 8.00
CA ILE A 154 -2.94 -3.11 7.62
C ILE A 154 -2.12 -4.19 6.92
N THR A 155 -2.70 -5.38 6.75
CA THR A 155 -2.03 -6.45 6.00
C THR A 155 -1.88 -6.04 4.52
N PRO A 156 -0.70 -6.11 3.90
CA PRO A 156 -0.49 -5.71 2.50
C PRO A 156 -1.46 -6.40 1.52
N SER A 157 -1.75 -7.69 1.74
CA SER A 157 -2.70 -8.46 0.92
C SER A 157 -4.14 -7.92 0.96
N LYS A 158 -4.49 -7.08 1.95
CA LYS A 158 -5.81 -6.47 2.13
C LYS A 158 -5.90 -5.06 1.57
N VAL A 159 -4.80 -4.48 1.08
CA VAL A 159 -4.78 -3.15 0.45
C VAL A 159 -5.74 -3.05 -0.74
N PRO A 160 -5.78 -4.01 -1.70
CA PRO A 160 -6.75 -3.94 -2.81
C PRO A 160 -8.20 -3.97 -2.33
N ARG A 161 -8.49 -4.66 -1.21
CA ARG A 161 -9.83 -4.70 -0.61
C ARG A 161 -10.22 -3.35 -0.01
N LEU A 162 -9.28 -2.67 0.65
CA LEU A 162 -9.49 -1.31 1.19
C LEU A 162 -9.72 -0.27 0.10
N ILE A 163 -8.98 -0.35 -1.01
CA ILE A 163 -9.20 0.54 -2.15
C ILE A 163 -10.58 0.27 -2.75
N GLY A 164 -10.95 -0.99 -2.91
CA GLY A 164 -12.19 -1.40 -3.54
C GLY A 164 -12.15 -1.29 -5.07
N LYS A 165 -13.16 -1.83 -5.75
CA LYS A 165 -13.25 -1.81 -7.21
C LYS A 165 -13.33 -0.35 -7.69
N GLY A 166 -12.34 0.10 -8.47
CA GLY A 166 -12.26 1.49 -8.95
C GLY A 166 -12.04 2.54 -7.85
N GLY A 167 -11.63 2.14 -6.65
CA GLY A 167 -11.47 3.08 -5.53
C GLY A 167 -12.76 3.36 -4.74
N SER A 168 -13.84 2.61 -4.97
CA SER A 168 -15.15 2.88 -4.35
C SER A 168 -15.12 2.93 -2.82
N MET A 169 -14.45 1.97 -2.18
CA MET A 169 -14.43 1.86 -0.72
C MET A 169 -13.62 2.99 -0.09
N ILE A 170 -12.42 3.27 -0.62
CA ILE A 170 -11.58 4.33 -0.09
C ILE A 170 -12.19 5.72 -0.31
N ASN A 171 -12.81 5.96 -1.47
CA ASN A 171 -13.47 7.23 -1.76
C ASN A 171 -14.70 7.43 -0.88
N MET A 172 -15.48 6.38 -0.62
CA MET A 172 -16.59 6.44 0.33
C MET A 172 -16.13 6.85 1.73
N ILE A 173 -15.04 6.25 2.25
CA ILE A 173 -14.50 6.62 3.57
C ILE A 173 -14.01 8.08 3.54
N LYS A 174 -13.27 8.50 2.51
CA LYS A 174 -12.78 9.88 2.35
C LYS A 174 -13.93 10.89 2.34
N ASN A 175 -14.97 10.64 1.55
CA ASN A 175 -16.09 11.56 1.38
C ASN A 175 -16.91 11.70 2.67
N LEU A 176 -17.24 10.57 3.33
CA LEU A 176 -18.02 10.57 4.56
C LEU A 176 -17.27 11.19 5.75
N THR A 177 -15.95 10.97 5.84
CA THR A 177 -15.15 11.47 6.97
C THR A 177 -14.51 12.84 6.69
N GLY A 178 -14.51 13.31 5.43
CA GLY A 178 -13.80 14.52 5.03
C GLY A 178 -12.29 14.46 5.23
N THR A 179 -11.71 13.25 5.31
CA THR A 179 -10.28 13.04 5.56
C THR A 179 -9.49 12.83 4.26
N ARG A 180 -8.22 13.22 4.29
CA ARG A 180 -7.23 12.86 3.28
C ARG A 180 -6.64 11.50 3.66
N ILE A 181 -6.80 10.52 2.77
CA ILE A 181 -6.26 9.17 2.98
C ILE A 181 -5.32 8.81 1.84
N ILE A 182 -4.10 8.39 2.20
CA ILE A 182 -3.08 7.87 1.29
C ILE A 182 -2.82 6.42 1.67
N VAL A 183 -2.85 5.54 0.68
CA VAL A 183 -2.67 4.09 0.87
C VAL A 183 -1.41 3.67 0.14
N GLY A 184 -0.45 3.11 0.86
CA GLY A 184 0.71 2.44 0.29
C GLY A 184 0.44 0.95 0.05
N GLN A 185 1.02 0.39 -1.02
CA GLN A 185 0.96 -1.06 -1.32
C GLN A 185 1.60 -1.91 -0.22
N ASN A 186 2.46 -1.30 0.59
CA ASN A 186 3.05 -1.91 1.77
C ASN A 186 2.10 -2.06 2.97
N GLY A 187 0.82 -1.75 2.81
CA GLY A 187 -0.18 -1.84 3.88
C GLY A 187 -0.12 -0.69 4.87
N TRP A 188 0.69 0.33 4.62
CA TRP A 188 0.74 1.52 5.46
C TRP A 188 -0.24 2.55 4.89
N VAL A 189 -1.09 3.10 5.76
CA VAL A 189 -2.16 4.03 5.39
C VAL A 189 -2.01 5.28 6.24
N TRP A 190 -1.83 6.42 5.59
CA TRP A 190 -1.79 7.71 6.27
C TRP A 190 -3.16 8.39 6.16
N VAL A 191 -3.69 8.82 7.29
CA VAL A 191 -4.99 9.46 7.42
C VAL A 191 -4.80 10.82 8.06
N SER A 192 -5.30 11.89 7.44
CA SER A 192 -5.28 13.23 8.01
C SER A 192 -6.60 13.96 7.79
N GLY A 193 -7.12 14.57 8.83
CA GLY A 193 -8.39 15.28 8.85
C GLY A 193 -8.28 16.60 9.61
N ARG A 194 -9.31 17.43 9.53
CA ARG A 194 -9.37 18.70 10.29
C ARG A 194 -9.72 18.49 11.77
N LYS A 195 -10.42 17.41 12.09
CA LYS A 195 -10.89 17.05 13.43
C LYS A 195 -10.39 15.66 13.79
N GLU A 196 -9.91 15.48 15.02
CA GLU A 196 -9.33 14.22 15.48
C GLU A 196 -10.36 13.09 15.51
N GLU A 197 -11.63 13.40 15.76
CA GLU A 197 -12.74 12.45 15.78
C GLU A 197 -13.01 11.85 14.40
N LEU A 198 -12.87 12.67 13.34
CA LEU A 198 -13.04 12.22 11.95
C LEU A 198 -11.84 11.38 11.49
N GLU A 199 -10.64 11.73 11.94
CA GLU A 199 -9.46 10.87 11.75
C GLU A 199 -9.65 9.51 12.41
N LYS A 200 -10.05 9.48 13.69
CA LYS A 200 -10.32 8.24 14.44
C LYS A 200 -11.39 7.39 13.77
N LEU A 201 -12.47 8.01 13.27
CA LEU A 201 -13.53 7.31 12.56
C LEU A 201 -13.05 6.68 11.26
N ALA A 202 -12.25 7.40 10.46
CA ALA A 202 -11.66 6.86 9.24
C ALA A 202 -10.71 5.68 9.54
N ILE A 203 -9.90 5.81 10.60
CA ILE A 203 -9.00 4.75 11.07
C ILE A 203 -9.79 3.51 11.51
N GLU A 204 -10.88 3.69 12.24
CA GLU A 204 -11.76 2.59 12.68
C GLU A 204 -12.34 1.83 11.47
N ALA A 205 -12.82 2.57 10.46
CA ALA A 205 -13.31 1.96 9.22
C ALA A 205 -12.22 1.17 8.48
N ILE A 206 -11.01 1.72 8.36
CA ILE A 206 -9.85 1.05 7.74
C ILE A 206 -9.52 -0.26 8.50
N LEU A 207 -9.49 -0.23 9.83
CA LEU A 207 -9.22 -1.40 10.65
C LEU A 207 -10.32 -2.44 10.57
N LYS A 208 -11.59 -2.02 10.47
CA LYS A 208 -12.73 -2.92 10.25
C LYS A 208 -12.57 -3.65 8.92
N VAL A 209 -12.21 -2.94 7.85
CA VAL A 209 -11.95 -3.55 6.53
C VAL A 209 -10.79 -4.55 6.60
N ASN A 210 -9.72 -4.22 7.33
CA ASN A 210 -8.60 -5.11 7.54
C ASN A 210 -8.99 -6.41 8.28
N ARG A 211 -9.97 -6.36 9.19
CA ARG A 211 -10.45 -7.56 9.93
C ARG A 211 -11.45 -8.38 9.12
N GLU A 212 -12.34 -7.72 8.38
CA GLU A 212 -13.51 -8.35 7.77
C GLU A 212 -13.38 -8.52 6.24
N SER A 213 -12.14 -8.45 5.70
CA SER A 213 -11.87 -8.45 4.25
C SER A 213 -12.46 -9.64 3.49
N HIS A 214 -12.71 -10.75 4.18
CA HIS A 214 -13.21 -12.02 3.63
C HIS A 214 -14.75 -12.06 3.50
N THR A 215 -15.45 -11.11 4.12
CA THR A 215 -16.91 -11.08 4.14
C THR A 215 -17.51 -10.37 2.92
N GLN A 216 -18.68 -10.86 2.49
CA GLN A 216 -19.51 -10.21 1.48
C GLN A 216 -20.30 -9.03 2.10
N GLY A 217 -20.70 -8.05 1.29
CA GLY A 217 -21.46 -6.88 1.78
C GLY A 217 -20.68 -5.92 2.70
N LEU A 218 -19.35 -6.05 2.78
CA LEU A 218 -18.53 -5.22 3.66
C LEU A 218 -18.68 -3.72 3.41
N THR A 219 -18.85 -3.31 2.15
CA THR A 219 -19.00 -1.90 1.79
C THR A 219 -20.22 -1.28 2.48
N ASP A 220 -21.37 -1.95 2.42
CA ASP A 220 -22.61 -1.45 3.01
C ASP A 220 -22.51 -1.42 4.54
N ARG A 221 -21.93 -2.46 5.14
CA ARG A 221 -21.71 -2.52 6.59
C ARG A 221 -20.76 -1.43 7.10
N VAL A 222 -19.73 -1.09 6.32
CA VAL A 222 -18.82 0.03 6.64
C VAL A 222 -19.56 1.36 6.47
N ARG A 223 -20.39 1.51 5.44
CA ARG A 223 -21.22 2.70 5.22
C ARG A 223 -22.18 2.92 6.39
N GLU A 224 -22.93 1.91 6.79
CA GLU A 224 -23.87 1.96 7.92
C GLU A 224 -23.16 2.35 9.22
N MET A 225 -22.00 1.75 9.50
CA MET A 225 -21.18 2.09 10.65
C MET A 225 -20.75 3.56 10.62
N LEU A 226 -20.24 4.04 9.48
CA LEU A 226 -19.80 5.43 9.33
C LEU A 226 -20.96 6.41 9.53
N VAL A 227 -22.11 6.17 8.90
CA VAL A 227 -23.29 7.03 9.01
C VAL A 227 -23.80 7.06 10.45
N LYS A 228 -23.89 5.90 11.11
CA LYS A 228 -24.29 5.83 12.53
C LYS A 228 -23.37 6.69 13.40
N ARG A 229 -22.05 6.53 13.24
CA ARG A 229 -21.08 7.25 14.07
C ARG A 229 -21.02 8.75 13.76
N LEU A 230 -21.25 9.14 12.50
CA LEU A 230 -21.40 10.55 12.13
C LEU A 230 -22.64 11.19 12.75
N ASN A 231 -23.77 10.48 12.82
CA ASN A 231 -24.95 10.97 13.54
C ASN A 231 -24.65 11.21 15.02
N GLU A 232 -23.96 10.27 15.68
CA GLU A 232 -23.55 10.43 17.09
C GLU A 232 -22.63 11.65 17.28
N LEU A 233 -21.69 11.90 16.36
CA LEU A 233 -20.83 13.09 16.39
C LEU A 233 -21.62 14.40 16.15
N LYS A 234 -22.67 14.35 15.33
CA LYS A 234 -23.57 15.48 15.09
C LYS A 234 -24.40 15.79 16.34
N GLU A 235 -24.94 14.78 17.00
CA GLU A 235 -25.68 14.92 18.27
C GLU A 235 -24.80 15.51 19.39
N GLN A 236 -23.50 15.20 19.37
CA GLN A 236 -22.51 15.77 20.28
C GLN A 236 -22.07 17.20 19.91
N GLY A 237 -22.56 17.76 18.80
CA GLY A 237 -22.17 19.09 18.31
C GLY A 237 -20.75 19.18 17.75
N ILE A 238 -20.10 18.03 17.53
CA ILE A 238 -18.72 17.97 17.02
C ILE A 238 -18.70 18.28 15.52
N ILE A 239 -19.76 17.98 14.79
CA ILE A 239 -19.94 18.34 13.37
C ILE A 239 -21.30 19.01 13.15
N GLU A 240 -21.35 19.99 12.24
CA GLU A 240 -22.58 20.73 11.91
C GLU A 240 -23.47 19.94 10.95
N GLU A 241 -22.85 19.33 9.93
CA GLU A 241 -23.53 18.55 8.90
C GLU A 241 -22.78 17.25 8.59
N ILE A 242 -23.53 16.24 8.13
CA ILE A 242 -22.98 15.01 7.61
C ILE A 242 -22.63 15.24 6.15
N PRO A 243 -21.39 15.00 5.72
CA PRO A 243 -21.02 15.11 4.31
C PRO A 243 -21.94 14.24 3.46
N GLN A 244 -22.64 14.84 2.49
CA GLN A 244 -23.45 14.10 1.55
C GLN A 244 -22.53 13.32 0.61
N LEU A 245 -22.83 12.04 0.40
CA LEU A 245 -22.22 11.30 -0.70
C LEU A 245 -22.87 11.82 -1.98
N GLU A 246 -22.12 12.56 -2.79
CA GLU A 246 -22.51 12.74 -4.20
C GLU A 246 -22.62 11.35 -4.81
N GLU A 247 -23.83 10.96 -5.19
CA GLU A 247 -24.05 9.78 -6.04
C GLU A 247 -23.43 10.11 -7.39
N GLY A 248 -22.15 9.78 -7.54
CA GLY A 248 -21.47 9.87 -8.82
C GLY A 248 -22.22 9.03 -9.84
N GLU A 249 -22.79 9.72 -10.81
CA GLU A 249 -23.48 9.18 -11.98
C GLU A 249 -22.70 7.99 -12.55
N GLY A 250 -23.36 6.83 -12.63
CA GLY A 250 -22.85 5.72 -13.40
C GLY A 250 -22.76 6.11 -14.87
N GLN A 251 -21.54 6.09 -15.41
CA GLN A 251 -21.28 5.90 -16.83
C GLN A 251 -20.34 4.71 -17.01
#